data_AF-Q5B4C8-F1
#
_entry.id   AF-Q5B4C8-F1
#
_cell.length_a   1.000
_cell.length_b   1.000
_cell.length_c   1.000
_cell.angle_alpha   90.00
_cell.angle_beta   90.00
_cell.angle_gamma   90.00
#
_symmetry.space_group_name_H-M   'P 1'
#
loop_
_entity.id
_entity.type
_entity.pdbx_description
1 polymer ?
#
loop_
_entity_poly.entity_id
_entity_poly.type
_entity_poly.pdbx_seq_one_letter_code
_entity_poly.pdbx_strand_id
1 'polypeptide(L)'
;MADKKPSDPTQTNPRGIPVAPFVDNVSDYVSSRADVEPTMRSFQEMISKYQFMEVNTSRRAAGLREKIPDIKKTLEMVTFLKARKESSSATPLETNFELNDTLYARATVDPAHTEEVYLWLGANVMLAYPIAEAQAMLEDKLAAAEQSLANCDEDLEFLREQITTLEVATARVYNWDVVQRRKERAEGKEETS
;
A
#
# COMPACT_ATOMS: atom_id res chain seq x y z
N MET A 1 -23.01 11.29 37.83
CA MET A 1 -22.69 10.06 37.08
C MET A 1 -22.98 10.36 35.62
N ALA A 2 -21.96 10.75 34.86
CA ALA A 2 -22.11 11.02 33.44
C ALA A 2 -21.86 9.70 32.70
N ASP A 3 -22.86 9.24 31.97
CA ASP A 3 -22.80 8.04 31.14
C ASP A 3 -21.61 8.11 30.18
N LYS A 4 -20.63 7.24 30.43
CA LYS A 4 -19.50 6.99 29.52
C LYS A 4 -20.07 6.28 28.30
N LYS A 5 -20.41 7.03 27.26
CA LYS A 5 -20.88 6.49 25.99
C LYS A 5 -19.84 5.47 25.50
N PRO A 6 -20.21 4.20 25.27
CA PRO A 6 -19.26 3.20 24.81
C PRO A 6 -18.74 3.63 23.45
N SER A 7 -17.42 3.68 23.30
CA SER A 7 -16.77 3.84 22.00
C SER A 7 -17.30 2.74 21.08
N ASP A 8 -17.97 3.14 20.00
CA ASP A 8 -18.55 2.26 18.98
C ASP A 8 -17.51 1.19 18.54
N PRO A 9 -17.92 -0.05 18.23
CA PRO A 9 -16.99 -1.13 17.95
C PRO A 9 -16.11 -0.70 16.78
N THR A 10 -14.80 -0.79 17.00
CA THR A 10 -13.73 -0.41 16.07
C THR A 10 -14.08 -0.78 14.64
N GLN A 11 -14.66 0.18 13.89
CA GLN A 11 -14.83 0.02 12.46
C GLN A 11 -13.43 -0.17 11.88
N THR A 12 -13.27 -1.19 11.06
CA THR A 12 -12.01 -1.45 10.36
C THR A 12 -12.27 -1.37 8.87
N ASN A 13 -11.26 -0.99 8.11
CA ASN A 13 -11.32 -1.18 6.66
C ASN A 13 -11.40 -2.70 6.33
N PRO A 14 -11.68 -3.10 5.07
CA PRO A 14 -11.75 -4.51 4.66
C PRO A 14 -10.49 -5.34 4.96
N ARG A 15 -9.39 -4.68 5.32
CA ARG A 15 -8.06 -5.26 5.56
C ARG A 15 -7.70 -5.25 7.06
N GLY A 16 -8.62 -4.85 7.93
CA GLY A 16 -8.48 -4.88 9.38
C GLY A 16 -7.76 -3.67 9.98
N ILE A 17 -7.51 -2.60 9.20
CA ILE A 17 -6.93 -1.36 9.70
C ILE A 17 -8.01 -0.61 10.50
N PRO A 18 -7.80 -0.31 11.80
CA PRO A 18 -8.76 0.43 12.61
C PRO A 18 -9.05 1.82 12.04
N VAL A 19 -10.30 2.27 12.18
CA VAL A 19 -10.73 3.64 11.91
C VAL A 19 -10.35 4.54 13.09
N ALA A 20 -9.87 5.74 12.80
CA ALA A 20 -9.58 6.75 13.79
C ALA A 20 -10.86 7.23 14.49
N PRO A 21 -10.83 7.48 15.81
CA PRO A 21 -11.96 8.07 16.51
C PRO A 21 -12.23 9.47 15.95
N PHE A 22 -13.46 9.69 15.47
CA PHE A 22 -13.91 11.01 15.05
C PHE A 22 -14.28 11.86 16.28
N VAL A 23 -13.61 12.99 16.44
CA VAL A 23 -13.84 13.92 17.56
C VAL A 23 -14.69 15.09 17.08
N ASP A 24 -16.01 14.92 17.07
CA ASP A 24 -16.95 16.00 16.73
C ASP A 24 -16.95 17.11 17.79
N ASN A 25 -17.26 16.76 19.04
CA ASN A 25 -17.23 17.68 20.16
C ASN A 25 -16.06 17.32 21.08
N VAL A 26 -15.13 18.28 21.25
CA VAL A 26 -13.95 18.11 22.12
C VAL A 26 -14.34 17.88 23.58
N SER A 27 -15.48 18.44 24.01
CA SER A 27 -16.05 18.25 25.36
C SER A 27 -16.40 16.80 25.68
N ASP A 28 -16.65 15.98 24.66
CA ASP A 28 -17.04 14.57 24.84
C ASP A 28 -15.81 13.69 25.13
N TYR A 29 -14.61 14.18 24.80
CA TYR A 29 -13.33 13.48 25.00
C TYR A 29 -12.48 14.10 26.11
N VAL A 30 -12.62 15.40 26.33
CA VAL A 30 -11.85 16.15 27.33
C VAL A 30 -12.82 16.96 28.17
N SER A 31 -13.11 16.46 29.37
CA SER A 31 -14.01 17.11 30.33
C SER A 31 -13.25 18.03 31.29
N SER A 32 -11.97 17.75 31.52
CA SER A 32 -11.09 18.52 32.40
C SER A 32 -9.70 18.69 31.79
N ARG A 33 -8.93 19.65 32.31
CA ARG A 33 -7.55 19.90 31.85
C ARG A 33 -6.62 18.69 32.09
N ALA A 34 -6.92 17.86 33.08
CA ALA A 34 -6.16 16.63 33.34
C ALA A 34 -6.30 15.60 32.21
N ASP A 35 -7.38 15.66 31.41
CA ASP A 35 -7.67 14.72 30.33
C ASP A 35 -7.01 15.11 28.99
N VAL A 36 -6.52 16.35 28.87
CA VAL A 36 -5.89 16.89 27.64
C VAL A 36 -4.63 16.11 27.29
N GLU A 37 -3.66 16.04 28.21
CA GLU A 37 -2.37 15.40 27.92
C GLU A 37 -2.47 13.89 27.65
N PRO A 38 -3.28 13.11 28.39
CA PRO A 38 -3.51 11.70 28.06
C PRO A 38 -4.14 11.51 26.68
N THR A 39 -5.15 12.34 26.33
CA THR A 39 -5.83 12.27 25.03
C THR A 39 -4.89 12.63 23.89
N MET A 40 -4.11 13.71 24.03
CA MET A 40 -3.10 14.10 23.03
C MET A 40 -2.04 13.03 22.83
N ARG A 41 -1.57 12.39 23.91
CA ARG A 41 -0.63 11.25 23.83
C ARG A 41 -1.24 10.08 23.06
N SER A 42 -2.49 9.71 23.37
CA SER A 42 -3.18 8.64 22.66
C SER A 42 -3.33 8.91 21.16
N PHE A 43 -3.65 10.14 20.76
CA PHE A 43 -3.74 10.52 19.35
C PHE A 43 -2.38 10.46 18.65
N GLN A 44 -1.31 10.95 19.30
CA GLN A 44 0.05 10.85 18.77
C GLN A 44 0.51 9.39 18.59
N GLU A 45 0.17 8.50 19.53
CA GLU A 45 0.44 7.08 19.40
C GLU A 45 -0.30 6.45 18.21
N MET A 46 -1.57 6.81 17.99
CA MET A 46 -2.32 6.33 16.83
C MET A 46 -1.78 6.86 15.51
N ILE A 47 -1.43 8.16 15.42
CA ILE A 47 -0.79 8.75 14.25
C ILE A 47 0.51 7.99 13.93
N SER A 48 1.34 7.72 14.94
CA SER A 48 2.59 6.97 14.77
C SER A 48 2.36 5.57 14.21
N LYS A 49 1.30 4.88 14.66
CA LYS A 49 0.89 3.57 14.12
C LYS A 49 0.45 3.66 12.66
N TYR A 50 -0.38 4.64 12.31
CA TYR A 50 -0.80 4.83 10.92
C TYR A 50 0.35 5.19 10.00
N GLN A 51 1.26 6.07 10.42
CA GLN A 51 2.47 6.41 9.65
C GLN A 51 3.36 5.20 9.42
N PHE A 52 3.53 4.34 10.44
CA PHE A 52 4.28 3.09 10.28
C PHE A 52 3.61 2.17 9.25
N MET A 53 2.29 2.03 9.30
CA MET A 53 1.52 1.24 8.32
C MET A 53 1.60 1.85 6.92
N GLU A 54 1.57 3.18 6.79
CA GLU A 54 1.68 3.90 5.51
C GLU A 54 3.03 3.65 4.87
N VAL A 55 4.13 3.80 5.62
CA VAL A 55 5.49 3.55 5.12
C VAL A 55 5.64 2.11 4.63
N ASN A 56 5.14 1.13 5.39
CA ASN A 56 5.21 -0.28 5.00
C ASN A 56 4.38 -0.58 3.75
N THR A 57 3.16 -0.04 3.68
CA THR A 57 2.28 -0.23 2.53
C THR A 57 2.85 0.45 1.29
N SER A 58 3.42 1.64 1.44
CA SER A 58 4.09 2.38 0.37
C SER A 58 5.29 1.63 -0.19
N ARG A 59 6.14 1.06 0.66
CA ARG A 59 7.26 0.20 0.24
C ARG A 59 6.80 -1.02 -0.55
N ARG A 60 5.73 -1.69 -0.08
CA ARG A 60 5.14 -2.83 -0.78
C ARG A 60 4.57 -2.44 -2.15
N ALA A 61 3.86 -1.31 -2.21
CA ALA A 61 3.31 -0.79 -3.46
C ALA A 61 4.43 -0.42 -4.46
N ALA A 62 5.52 0.20 -4.00
CA ALA A 62 6.67 0.51 -4.84
C ALA A 62 7.30 -0.75 -5.46
N GLY A 63 7.53 -1.79 -4.66
CA GLY A 63 8.05 -3.07 -5.16
C GLY A 63 7.10 -3.78 -6.14
N LEU A 64 5.78 -3.61 -6.01
CA LEU A 64 4.81 -4.12 -6.98
C LEU A 64 4.84 -3.31 -8.28
N ARG A 65 4.92 -1.97 -8.21
CA ARG A 65 5.03 -1.09 -9.39
C ARG A 65 6.29 -1.35 -10.22
N GLU A 66 7.38 -1.76 -9.58
CA GLU A 66 8.61 -2.18 -10.26
C GLU A 66 8.45 -3.53 -10.96
N LYS A 67 7.84 -4.52 -10.29
CA LYS A 67 7.73 -5.90 -10.80
C LYS A 67 6.66 -6.09 -11.86
N ILE A 68 5.53 -5.38 -11.78
CA ILE A 68 4.41 -5.56 -12.71
C ILE A 68 4.84 -5.37 -14.18
N PRO A 69 5.60 -4.31 -14.55
CA PRO A 69 6.14 -4.16 -15.90
C PRO A 69 6.98 -5.35 -16.37
N ASP A 70 7.80 -5.94 -15.50
CA ASP A 70 8.63 -7.09 -15.86
C ASP A 70 7.79 -8.34 -16.11
N ILE A 71 6.77 -8.57 -15.29
CA ILE A 71 5.80 -9.66 -15.49
C ILE A 71 5.07 -9.46 -16.83
N LYS A 72 4.63 -8.23 -17.14
CA LYS A 72 3.95 -7.89 -18.40
C LYS A 72 4.84 -8.15 -19.62
N LYS A 73 6.10 -7.69 -19.61
CA LYS A 73 7.05 -7.94 -20.69
C LYS A 73 7.31 -9.44 -20.89
N THR A 74 7.45 -10.18 -19.78
CA THR A 74 7.66 -11.64 -19.84
C THR A 74 6.44 -12.34 -20.45
N LEU A 75 5.23 -11.97 -20.02
CA LEU A 75 3.98 -12.51 -20.58
C LEU A 75 3.81 -12.17 -22.06
N GLU A 76 4.14 -10.94 -22.46
CA GLU A 76 4.10 -10.51 -23.85
C GLU A 76 5.03 -11.36 -24.72
N MET A 77 6.26 -11.65 -24.25
CA MET A 77 7.19 -12.52 -24.96
C MET A 77 6.67 -13.96 -25.09
N VAL A 78 6.10 -14.53 -24.01
CA VAL A 78 5.52 -15.88 -24.05
C VAL A 78 4.33 -15.93 -25.02
N THR A 79 3.49 -14.90 -25.02
CA THR A 79 2.35 -14.77 -25.93
C THR A 79 2.82 -14.63 -27.39
N PHE A 80 3.86 -13.85 -27.62
CA PHE A 80 4.49 -13.70 -28.94
C PHE A 80 5.04 -15.03 -29.47
N LEU A 81 5.76 -15.79 -28.63
CA LEU A 81 6.26 -17.11 -28.99
C LEU A 81 5.13 -18.09 -29.32
N LYS A 82 4.04 -18.07 -28.53
CA LYS A 82 2.84 -18.89 -28.78
C LYS A 82 2.18 -18.57 -30.12
N ALA A 83 1.92 -17.30 -30.38
CA ALA A 83 1.27 -16.86 -31.62
C ALA A 83 2.12 -17.21 -32.87
N ARG A 84 3.45 -17.12 -32.76
CA ARG A 84 4.36 -17.48 -33.84
C ARG A 84 4.40 -18.99 -34.11
N LYS A 85 4.30 -19.80 -33.05
CA LYS A 85 4.14 -21.25 -33.16
C LYS A 85 2.83 -21.64 -33.84
N GLU A 86 1.72 -21.03 -33.45
CA GLU A 86 0.39 -21.31 -34.00
C GLU A 86 0.23 -20.86 -35.46
N SER A 87 0.81 -19.72 -35.83
CA SER A 87 0.75 -19.18 -37.21
C SER A 87 1.54 -20.00 -38.24
N SER A 88 2.26 -21.06 -37.83
CA SER A 88 3.11 -21.89 -38.70
C SER A 88 4.06 -21.07 -39.57
N SER A 89 4.38 -19.86 -39.13
CA SER A 89 5.34 -18.98 -39.79
C SER A 89 6.72 -19.59 -39.59
N ALA A 90 7.20 -20.33 -40.59
CA ALA A 90 8.54 -20.90 -40.65
C ALA A 90 9.67 -19.85 -40.73
N THR A 91 9.36 -18.55 -40.53
CA THR A 91 10.39 -17.53 -40.44
C THR A 91 11.08 -17.64 -39.08
N PRO A 92 12.41 -17.84 -39.04
CA PRO A 92 13.14 -17.83 -37.79
C PRO A 92 13.10 -16.43 -37.14
N LEU A 93 13.05 -16.38 -35.80
CA LEU A 93 13.18 -15.15 -35.03
C LEU A 93 14.66 -14.78 -34.94
N GLU A 94 15.09 -13.77 -35.69
CA GLU A 94 16.38 -13.16 -35.45
C GLU A 94 16.28 -12.17 -34.28
N THR A 95 17.13 -12.36 -33.27
CA THR A 95 17.18 -11.49 -32.09
C THR A 95 18.63 -11.28 -31.65
N ASN A 96 18.88 -10.20 -30.92
CA ASN A 96 20.17 -9.97 -30.27
C ASN A 96 20.03 -10.41 -28.81
N PHE A 97 20.69 -11.52 -28.47
CA PHE A 97 20.69 -12.05 -27.12
C PHE A 97 21.78 -11.38 -26.29
N GLU A 98 21.42 -10.87 -25.12
CA GLU A 98 22.34 -10.22 -24.19
C GLU A 98 23.17 -11.29 -23.46
N LEU A 99 24.50 -11.24 -23.63
CA LEU A 99 25.46 -12.08 -22.91
C LEU A 99 26.03 -11.36 -21.68
N ASN A 100 26.09 -10.02 -21.73
CA ASN A 100 26.52 -9.11 -20.67
C ASN A 100 25.92 -7.71 -20.99
N ASP A 101 25.91 -6.78 -20.04
CA ASP A 101 25.29 -5.44 -20.09
C ASP A 101 25.62 -4.62 -21.35
N THR A 102 26.72 -4.94 -22.04
CA THR A 102 27.17 -4.29 -23.28
C THR A 102 27.57 -5.26 -24.39
N LEU A 103 27.39 -6.57 -24.19
CA LEU A 103 27.77 -7.63 -25.12
C LEU A 103 26.54 -8.39 -25.58
N TYR A 104 26.26 -8.30 -26.88
CA TYR A 104 25.12 -8.95 -27.52
C TYR A 104 25.60 -9.92 -28.60
N ALA A 105 24.94 -11.06 -28.71
CA ALA A 105 25.14 -12.03 -29.77
C ALA A 105 23.90 -12.13 -30.64
N ARG A 106 24.10 -12.15 -31.97
CA ARG A 106 22.99 -12.40 -32.90
C ARG A 106 22.60 -13.87 -32.81
N ALA A 107 21.36 -14.13 -32.45
CA ALA A 107 20.78 -15.45 -32.31
C ALA A 107 19.60 -15.60 -33.26
N THR A 108 19.41 -16.81 -33.75
CA THR A 108 18.24 -17.19 -34.56
C THR A 108 17.49 -18.26 -33.78
N VAL A 109 16.26 -17.95 -33.37
CA VAL A 109 15.39 -18.87 -32.63
C VAL A 109 14.36 -19.41 -33.60
N ASP A 110 14.21 -20.72 -33.68
CA ASP A 110 13.16 -21.36 -34.47
C ASP A 110 11.93 -21.60 -33.58
N PRO A 111 10.85 -20.79 -33.73
CA PRO A 111 9.67 -20.89 -32.87
C PRO A 111 8.90 -22.19 -33.05
N ALA A 112 9.07 -22.89 -34.19
CA ALA A 112 8.40 -24.16 -34.44
C ALA A 112 8.93 -25.28 -33.53
N HIS A 113 10.19 -25.16 -33.09
CA HIS A 113 10.87 -26.12 -32.23
C HIS A 113 10.92 -25.69 -30.76
N THR A 114 10.36 -24.53 -30.42
CA THR A 114 10.28 -24.05 -29.03
C THR A 114 8.99 -24.58 -28.38
N GLU A 115 9.15 -25.54 -27.46
CA GLU A 115 8.02 -26.11 -26.70
C GLU A 115 7.88 -25.54 -25.30
N GLU A 116 9.01 -25.17 -24.70
CA GLU A 116 9.12 -24.75 -23.31
C GLU A 116 9.92 -23.45 -23.16
N VAL A 117 9.65 -22.75 -22.07
CA VAL A 117 10.37 -21.55 -21.62
C VAL A 117 10.89 -21.77 -20.22
N TYR A 118 12.07 -21.21 -19.93
CA TYR A 118 12.70 -21.32 -18.62
C TYR A 118 12.37 -20.08 -17.80
N LEU A 119 11.69 -20.26 -16.67
CA LEU A 119 11.28 -19.17 -15.78
C LEU A 119 12.07 -19.23 -14.47
N TRP A 120 12.63 -18.09 -14.08
CA TRP A 120 13.29 -17.92 -12.79
C TRP A 120 12.27 -17.66 -11.69
N LEU A 121 12.18 -18.55 -10.70
CA LEU A 121 11.21 -18.47 -9.61
C LEU A 121 11.78 -17.81 -8.34
N GLY A 122 13.07 -17.49 -8.35
CA GLY A 122 13.79 -17.01 -7.18
C GLY A 122 14.46 -18.15 -6.40
N ALA A 123 15.14 -17.81 -5.30
CA ALA A 123 15.85 -18.76 -4.45
C ALA A 123 16.82 -19.72 -5.19
N ASN A 124 17.45 -19.24 -6.27
CA ASN A 124 18.33 -20.02 -7.16
C ASN A 124 17.62 -21.18 -7.89
N VAL A 125 16.31 -21.07 -8.11
CA VAL A 125 15.50 -22.07 -8.80
C VAL A 125 14.98 -21.53 -10.12
N MET A 126 15.24 -22.29 -11.19
CA MET A 126 14.70 -22.08 -12.52
C MET A 126 14.01 -23.37 -12.96
N LEU A 127 12.82 -23.26 -13.57
CA LEU A 127 12.06 -24.41 -14.07
C LEU A 127 11.64 -24.17 -15.52
N ALA A 128 11.64 -25.26 -16.29
CA ALA A 128 11.08 -25.29 -17.64
C ALA A 128 9.55 -25.45 -17.55
N TYR A 129 8.83 -24.62 -18.28
CA TYR A 129 7.38 -24.68 -18.40
C TYR A 129 6.98 -24.74 -19.88
N PRO A 130 6.03 -25.59 -20.28
CA PRO A 130 5.40 -25.48 -21.58
C PRO A 130 4.84 -24.07 -21.80
N ILE A 131 4.91 -23.55 -23.03
CA ILE A 131 4.49 -22.17 -23.35
C ILE A 131 3.07 -21.86 -22.84
N ALA A 132 2.14 -22.80 -22.98
CA ALA A 132 0.75 -22.62 -22.55
C ALA A 132 0.61 -22.52 -21.01
N GLU A 133 1.36 -23.33 -20.26
CA GLU A 133 1.36 -23.31 -18.80
C GLU A 133 2.06 -22.06 -18.27
N ALA A 134 3.18 -21.67 -18.89
CA ALA A 134 3.88 -20.44 -18.59
C ALA A 134 2.98 -19.21 -18.78
N GLN A 135 2.20 -19.17 -19.87
CA GLN A 135 1.24 -18.09 -20.12
C GLN A 135 0.20 -18.01 -19.00
N ALA A 136 -0.49 -19.10 -18.69
CA ALA A 136 -1.52 -19.12 -17.66
C ALA A 136 -0.97 -18.73 -16.28
N MET A 137 0.21 -19.26 -15.92
CA MET A 137 0.88 -18.92 -14.67
C MET A 137 1.26 -17.44 -14.58
N LEU A 138 1.73 -16.84 -15.67
CA LEU A 138 2.09 -15.43 -15.72
C LEU A 138 0.85 -14.52 -15.70
N GLU A 139 -0.24 -14.92 -16.34
CA GLU A 139 -1.54 -14.23 -16.28
C GLU A 139 -2.09 -14.20 -14.85
N ASP A 140 -2.12 -15.35 -14.17
CA ASP A 140 -2.57 -15.46 -12.78
C ASP A 140 -1.69 -14.61 -11.84
N LYS A 141 -0.36 -14.68 -12.02
CA LYS A 141 0.59 -13.87 -11.24
C LYS A 141 0.42 -12.37 -11.50
N LEU A 142 0.16 -11.98 -12.74
CA LEU A 142 -0.08 -10.60 -13.10
C LEU A 142 -1.36 -10.09 -12.44
N ALA A 143 -2.46 -10.83 -12.55
CA ALA A 143 -3.73 -10.48 -11.92
C ALA A 143 -3.61 -10.36 -10.40
N ALA A 144 -2.92 -11.30 -9.75
CA ALA A 144 -2.67 -11.25 -8.31
C ALA A 144 -1.80 -10.04 -7.91
N ALA A 145 -0.78 -9.71 -8.70
CA ALA A 145 0.08 -8.55 -8.44
C ALA A 145 -0.67 -7.22 -8.63
N GLU A 146 -1.48 -7.11 -9.68
CA GLU A 146 -2.32 -5.93 -9.94
C GLU A 146 -3.38 -5.74 -8.85
N GLN A 147 -4.08 -6.81 -8.44
CA GLN A 147 -5.02 -6.76 -7.33
C GLN A 147 -4.32 -6.39 -6.02
N SER A 148 -3.13 -6.94 -5.76
CA SER A 148 -2.35 -6.58 -4.58
C SER A 148 -1.92 -5.12 -4.60
N LEU A 149 -1.61 -4.55 -5.78
CA LEU A 149 -1.27 -3.14 -5.91
C LEU A 149 -2.49 -2.26 -5.66
N ALA A 150 -3.64 -2.58 -6.24
CA ALA A 150 -4.90 -1.87 -6.01
C ALA A 150 -5.25 -1.83 -4.51
N ASN A 151 -5.17 -2.99 -3.83
CA ASN A 151 -5.37 -3.06 -2.38
C ASN A 151 -4.38 -2.19 -1.59
N CYS A 152 -3.12 -2.08 -2.04
CA CYS A 152 -2.15 -1.18 -1.39
C CYS A 152 -2.54 0.28 -1.56
N ASP A 153 -3.02 0.66 -2.74
CA ASP A 153 -3.36 2.04 -3.06
C ASP A 153 -4.61 2.48 -2.28
N GLU A 154 -5.63 1.62 -2.16
CA GLU A 154 -6.78 1.82 -1.27
C GLU A 154 -6.36 1.94 0.20
N ASP A 155 -5.49 1.03 0.69
CA ASP A 155 -4.97 1.09 2.06
C ASP A 155 -4.19 2.39 2.31
N LEU A 156 -3.42 2.88 1.33
CA LEU A 156 -2.67 4.13 1.45
C LEU A 156 -3.58 5.35 1.51
N GLU A 157 -4.63 5.38 0.69
CA GLU A 157 -5.64 6.44 0.73
C GLU A 157 -6.34 6.46 2.09
N PHE A 158 -6.82 5.30 2.55
CA PHE A 158 -7.43 5.16 3.87
C PHE A 158 -6.51 5.65 4.99
N LEU A 159 -5.24 5.23 5.01
CA LEU A 159 -4.27 5.63 6.03
C LEU A 159 -4.04 7.16 6.06
N ARG A 160 -3.99 7.81 4.90
CA ARG A 160 -3.85 9.28 4.80
C ARG A 160 -5.06 10.01 5.36
N GLU A 161 -6.27 9.51 5.09
CA GLU A 161 -7.50 10.05 5.67
C GLU A 161 -7.53 9.90 7.19
N GLN A 162 -7.10 8.74 7.71
CA GLN A 162 -7.05 8.51 9.16
C GLN A 162 -6.04 9.42 9.86
N ILE A 163 -4.84 9.60 9.27
CA ILE A 163 -3.83 10.53 9.79
C ILE A 163 -4.40 11.95 9.83
N THR A 164 -4.97 12.41 8.72
CA THR A 164 -5.55 13.76 8.61
C THR A 164 -6.67 13.98 9.65
N THR A 165 -7.54 12.97 9.84
CA THR A 165 -8.62 13.02 10.83
C THR A 165 -8.08 13.18 12.25
N LEU A 166 -7.04 12.41 12.62
CA LEU A 166 -6.41 12.53 13.94
C LEU A 166 -5.63 13.82 14.13
N GLU A 167 -5.00 14.35 13.09
CA GLU A 167 -4.31 15.64 13.15
C GLU A 167 -5.31 16.77 13.43
N VAL A 168 -6.45 16.78 12.75
CA VAL A 168 -7.54 17.73 13.02
C VAL A 168 -8.07 17.55 14.44
N ALA A 169 -8.31 16.32 14.89
CA ALA A 169 -8.75 16.04 16.26
C ALA A 169 -7.74 16.56 17.31
N THR A 170 -6.44 16.35 17.07
CA THR A 170 -5.36 16.85 17.93
C THR A 170 -5.34 18.37 17.99
N ALA A 171 -5.51 19.04 16.85
CA ALA A 171 -5.60 20.50 16.79
C ALA A 171 -6.83 21.03 17.54
N ARG A 172 -7.98 20.35 17.45
CA ARG A 172 -9.20 20.71 18.19
C ARG A 172 -8.99 20.62 19.71
N VAL A 173 -8.36 19.55 20.20
CA VAL A 173 -8.03 19.38 21.64
C VAL A 173 -7.05 20.46 22.10
N TYR A 174 -6.01 20.74 21.32
CA TYR A 174 -5.04 21.80 21.64
C TYR A 174 -5.70 23.18 21.71
N ASN A 175 -6.55 23.51 20.73
CA ASN A 175 -7.29 24.79 20.72
C ASN A 175 -8.20 24.93 21.94
N TRP A 176 -8.87 23.85 22.34
CA TRP A 176 -9.70 23.83 23.55
C TRP A 176 -8.86 24.11 24.80
N ASP A 177 -7.71 23.45 24.99
CA ASP A 177 -6.81 23.68 26.13
C ASP A 177 -6.33 25.14 26.19
N VAL A 178 -5.97 25.72 25.04
CA VAL A 178 -5.59 27.15 24.97
C VAL A 178 -6.73 28.07 25.40
N VAL A 179 -7.97 27.78 24.99
CA VAL A 179 -9.16 28.58 25.39
C VAL A 179 -9.41 28.45 26.89
N GLN A 180 -9.32 27.24 27.47
CA GLN A 180 -9.50 27.05 28.91
C GLN A 180 -8.43 27.79 29.72
N ARG A 181 -7.16 27.69 29.32
CA ARG A 181 -6.05 28.43 29.97
C ARG A 181 -6.23 29.94 29.92
N ARG A 182 -6.83 30.48 28.85
CA ARG A 182 -7.13 31.91 28.74
C ARG A 182 -8.26 32.34 29.67
N LYS A 183 -9.30 31.50 29.81
CA LYS A 183 -10.41 31.74 30.74
C LYS A 183 -9.93 31.73 32.19
N GLU A 184 -9.18 30.70 32.60
CA GLU A 184 -8.60 30.60 33.96
C GLU A 184 -7.74 31.82 34.31
N ARG A 185 -6.96 32.35 33.35
CA ARG A 185 -6.12 33.54 33.54
C ARG A 185 -6.91 34.86 33.60
N ALA A 186 -8.09 34.92 32.98
CA ALA A 186 -8.95 36.09 33.02
C ALA A 186 -9.73 36.14 34.34
N GLU A 187 -10.29 35.00 34.75
CA GLU A 187 -11.02 34.84 36.01
C GLU A 187 -10.10 35.07 37.23
N GLY A 188 -8.87 34.53 37.20
CA GLY A 188 -7.88 34.78 38.25
C GLY A 188 -7.35 36.22 38.34
N LYS A 189 -7.66 37.09 37.36
CA LYS A 189 -7.34 38.53 37.42
C LYS A 189 -8.48 39.35 38.01
N GLU A 190 -9.73 38.93 37.86
CA GLU A 190 -10.90 39.65 38.41
C GLU A 190 -11.02 39.52 39.94
N GLU A 191 -10.53 38.43 40.55
CA GLU A 191 -10.55 38.26 42.03
C GLU A 191 -9.48 39.07 42.78
N THR A 192 -8.57 39.76 42.07
CA THR A 192 -7.44 40.49 42.69
C THR A 192 -7.47 42.01 42.48
N SER A 193 -8.57 42.57 41.95
CA SER A 193 -8.80 44.03 41.85
C SER A 193 -9.87 44.53 42.81
#